data_AF-A0A258CSV9-F1
#
_entry.id   AF-A0A258CSV9-F1
#
_cell.length_a   1.000
_cell.length_b   1.000
_cell.length_c   1.000
_cell.angle_alpha   90.00
_cell.angle_beta   90.00
_cell.angle_gamma   90.00
#
_symmetry.space_group_name_H-M   'P 1'
#
loop_
_entity.id
_entity.type
_entity.pdbx_description
1 polymer ?
#
loop_
_entity_poly.entity_id
_entity_poly.type
_entity_poly.pdbx_seq_one_letter_code
_entity_poly.pdbx_strand_id
1 'polypeptide(L)'
;SDVAGFAAADGIVTAVGGRTAHAALVARQLGKPCIVGCAELKIDAVAQTALIGTTLLRQGDWLTLDADSGALFLGQGRVEQERPEAELAEIERWRSEVQPVA
;
A
#
# COMPACT_ATOMS: atom_id res chain seq x y z
N SER A 1 -14.74 -13.00 -1.25
CA SER A 1 -13.64 -12.48 -0.41
C SER A 1 -12.76 -11.66 -1.33
N ASP A 2 -12.29 -10.51 -0.86
CA ASP A 2 -11.70 -9.48 -1.74
C ASP A 2 -10.19 -9.72 -1.97
N VAL A 3 -9.64 -10.78 -1.36
CA VAL A 3 -8.22 -11.12 -1.34
C VAL A 3 -7.64 -11.30 -2.75
N ALA A 4 -8.39 -11.90 -3.68
CA ALA A 4 -7.94 -12.05 -5.06
C ALA A 4 -7.77 -10.69 -5.76
N GLY A 5 -8.65 -9.73 -5.47
CA GLY A 5 -8.53 -8.36 -5.95
C GLY A 5 -7.33 -7.64 -5.35
N PHE A 6 -7.08 -7.83 -4.06
CA PHE A 6 -5.90 -7.28 -3.37
C PHE A 6 -4.59 -7.81 -3.96
N ALA A 7 -4.54 -9.11 -4.29
CA ALA A 7 -3.36 -9.72 -4.90
C ALA A 7 -3.08 -9.18 -6.31
N ALA A 8 -4.15 -8.91 -7.08
CA ALA A 8 -4.05 -8.37 -8.43
C ALA A 8 -3.73 -6.86 -8.48
N ALA A 9 -4.05 -6.11 -7.42
CA ALA A 9 -3.82 -4.66 -7.37
C ALA A 9 -2.35 -4.32 -7.05
N ASP A 10 -1.86 -3.20 -7.58
CA ASP A 10 -0.53 -2.65 -7.23
C ASP A 10 -0.56 -1.88 -5.91
N GLY A 11 -1.72 -1.39 -5.50
CA GLY A 11 -1.92 -0.69 -4.24
C GLY A 11 -3.39 -0.55 -3.90
N ILE A 12 -3.69 -0.28 -2.64
CA ILE A 12 -5.05 -0.24 -2.11
C ILE A 12 -5.30 1.10 -1.41
N VAL A 13 -6.44 1.72 -1.67
CA VAL A 13 -6.92 2.91 -0.95
C VAL A 13 -8.32 2.63 -0.43
N THR A 14 -8.58 2.91 0.84
CA THR A 14 -9.93 2.76 1.41
C THR A 14 -10.42 4.08 2.00
N ALA A 15 -11.72 4.35 1.83
CA ALA A 15 -12.35 5.54 2.41
C ALA A 15 -12.45 5.46 3.94
N VAL A 16 -12.58 4.24 4.47
CA VAL A 16 -12.77 3.97 5.90
C VAL A 16 -11.81 2.88 6.39
N GLY A 17 -11.68 2.78 7.71
CA GLY A 17 -10.82 1.80 8.37
C GLY A 17 -9.53 2.42 8.90
N GLY A 18 -9.00 1.82 9.97
CA GLY A 18 -7.73 2.20 10.57
C GLY A 18 -6.62 1.21 10.24
N ARG A 19 -5.45 1.41 10.85
CA ARG A 19 -4.23 0.59 10.66
C ARG A 19 -4.41 -0.90 10.97
N THR A 20 -5.47 -1.27 11.70
CA THR A 20 -5.83 -2.65 12.07
C THR A 20 -7.04 -3.19 11.31
N ALA A 21 -7.57 -2.45 10.32
CA ALA A 21 -8.70 -2.90 9.52
C ALA A 21 -8.33 -4.05 8.58
N HIS A 22 -9.36 -4.75 8.08
CA HIS A 22 -9.20 -5.85 7.13
C HIS A 22 -8.26 -5.50 5.97
N ALA A 23 -8.49 -4.36 5.32
CA ALA A 23 -7.67 -3.93 4.18
C ALA A 23 -6.19 -3.72 4.54
N ALA A 24 -5.91 -3.09 5.69
CA ALA A 24 -4.54 -2.84 6.15
C ALA A 24 -3.80 -4.16 6.45
N LEU A 25 -4.46 -5.08 7.13
CA LEU A 25 -3.86 -6.37 7.50
C LEU A 25 -3.57 -7.25 6.28
N VAL A 26 -4.54 -7.38 5.38
CA VAL A 26 -4.39 -8.19 4.16
C VAL A 26 -3.33 -7.60 3.24
N ALA A 27 -3.34 -6.28 3.01
CA ALA A 27 -2.35 -5.64 2.16
C ALA A 27 -0.92 -5.80 2.69
N ARG A 28 -0.74 -5.66 4.01
CA ARG A 28 0.56 -5.89 4.66
C ARG A 28 1.04 -7.32 4.48
N GLN A 29 0.16 -8.31 4.60
CA GLN A 29 0.51 -9.71 4.40
C GLN A 29 0.92 -10.01 2.95
N LEU A 30 0.37 -9.26 2.00
CA LEU A 30 0.67 -9.38 0.57
C LEU A 30 1.81 -8.47 0.11
N GLY A 31 2.41 -7.67 1.00
CA GLY A 31 3.46 -6.72 0.65
C GLY A 31 2.99 -5.61 -0.30
N LYS A 32 1.71 -5.23 -0.24
CA LYS A 32 1.13 -4.20 -1.10
C LYS A 32 0.96 -2.87 -0.34
N PRO A 33 1.31 -1.73 -0.94
CA PRO A 33 1.05 -0.42 -0.34
C PRO A 33 -0.45 -0.22 -0.12
N CYS A 34 -0.81 0.30 1.06
CA CYS A 34 -2.20 0.44 1.47
C CYS A 34 -2.40 1.71 2.29
N ILE A 35 -3.26 2.59 1.79
CA ILE A 35 -3.69 3.80 2.49
C ILE A 35 -5.13 3.58 2.95
N VAL A 36 -5.35 3.66 4.26
CA VAL A 36 -6.68 3.41 4.85
C VAL A 36 -7.24 4.67 5.49
N GLY A 37 -8.57 4.80 5.48
CA GLY A 37 -9.25 5.90 6.14
C GLY A 37 -9.13 7.24 5.40
N CYS A 38 -9.05 7.21 4.07
CA CYS A 38 -9.09 8.41 3.24
C CYS A 38 -10.50 9.02 3.28
N ALA A 39 -10.79 9.85 4.28
CA ALA A 39 -12.14 10.37 4.52
C ALA A 39 -12.71 11.21 3.36
N GLU A 40 -11.84 11.80 2.53
CA GLU A 40 -12.24 12.57 1.35
C GLU A 40 -12.56 11.70 0.13
N LEU A 41 -12.25 10.41 0.16
CA LEU A 41 -12.53 9.47 -0.92
C LEU A 41 -14.02 9.10 -0.94
N LYS A 42 -14.70 9.44 -2.03
CA LYS A 42 -16.07 9.02 -2.34
C LYS A 42 -16.05 8.13 -3.57
N ILE A 43 -16.62 6.94 -3.47
CA ILE A 43 -16.61 5.95 -4.56
C ILE A 43 -18.04 5.81 -5.09
N ASP A 44 -18.21 6.00 -6.40
CA ASP A 44 -19.42 5.63 -7.12
C ASP A 44 -19.14 4.36 -7.90
N ALA A 45 -19.56 3.22 -7.34
CA ALA A 45 -19.36 1.92 -7.94
C ALA A 45 -20.21 1.70 -9.22
N VAL A 46 -21.33 2.43 -9.38
CA VAL A 46 -22.20 2.31 -10.54
C VAL A 46 -21.60 3.08 -11.72
N ALA A 47 -21.13 4.29 -11.47
CA ALA A 47 -20.46 5.11 -12.49
C ALA A 47 -18.99 4.72 -12.71
N GLN A 48 -18.45 3.81 -11.88
CA GLN A 48 -17.02 3.43 -11.85
C GLN A 48 -16.09 4.64 -11.73
N THR A 49 -16.45 5.57 -10.84
CA THR A 49 -15.66 6.77 -10.55
C THR A 49 -15.34 6.90 -9.07
N ALA A 50 -14.29 7.64 -8.77
CA ALA A 50 -13.94 8.02 -7.41
C ALA A 50 -13.66 9.52 -7.35
N LEU A 51 -14.08 10.19 -6.30
CA LEU A 51 -13.76 11.59 -6.03
C LEU A 51 -12.85 11.63 -4.80
N ILE A 52 -11.68 12.25 -4.93
CA ILE A 52 -10.78 12.52 -3.81
C ILE A 52 -10.62 14.03 -3.69
N GLY A 53 -11.19 14.60 -2.63
CA GLY A 53 -11.32 16.05 -2.49
C GLY A 53 -12.15 16.64 -3.64
N THR A 54 -11.48 17.32 -4.56
CA THR A 54 -12.09 17.90 -5.77
C THR A 54 -11.74 17.17 -7.07
N THR A 55 -10.92 16.12 -7.00
CA THR A 55 -10.42 15.41 -8.20
C THR A 55 -11.27 14.19 -8.50
N LEU A 56 -11.87 14.18 -9.70
CA LEU A 56 -12.61 13.02 -10.22
C LEU A 56 -11.66 12.06 -10.94
N LEU A 57 -11.54 10.86 -10.38
CA LEU A 57 -10.85 9.70 -10.94
C LEU A 57 -11.85 8.81 -11.67
N ARG A 58 -11.43 8.33 -12.84
CA ARG A 58 -12.13 7.32 -13.63
C ARG A 58 -11.31 6.05 -13.70
N GLN A 59 -11.97 4.95 -14.04
CA GLN A 59 -11.28 3.71 -14.34
C GLN A 59 -10.21 3.94 -15.43
N GLY A 60 -8.99 3.48 -15.16
CA GLY A 60 -7.84 3.62 -16.07
C GLY A 60 -6.96 4.85 -15.80
N ASP A 61 -7.40 5.78 -14.95
CA ASP A 61 -6.56 6.90 -14.53
C ASP A 61 -5.40 6.40 -13.66
N TRP A 62 -4.24 7.02 -13.85
CA TRP A 62 -3.06 6.73 -13.05
C TRP A 62 -3.14 7.40 -11.68
N LEU A 63 -2.80 6.63 -10.65
CA LEU A 63 -2.68 7.09 -9.28
C LEU A 63 -1.39 6.50 -8.69
N THR A 64 -0.62 7.33 -8.01
CA THR A 64 0.59 6.92 -7.30
C THR A 64 0.36 7.02 -5.80
N LEU A 65 0.76 6.00 -5.07
CA LEU A 65 0.59 5.89 -3.62
C LEU A 65 1.94 5.98 -2.94
N ASP A 66 2.06 6.86 -1.95
CA ASP A 66 3.10 6.80 -0.91
C ASP A 66 2.42 6.35 0.39
N ALA A 67 2.54 5.06 0.70
CA ALA A 67 1.90 4.47 1.87
C ALA A 67 2.65 4.77 3.18
N ASP A 68 3.89 5.24 3.14
CA ASP A 68 4.66 5.60 4.32
C ASP A 68 4.23 6.98 4.83
N SER A 69 4.08 7.95 3.92
CA SER A 69 3.56 9.27 4.25
C SER A 69 2.02 9.32 4.29
N GLY A 70 1.35 8.34 3.68
CA GLY A 70 -0.09 8.32 3.48
C GLY A 70 -0.58 9.27 2.36
N ALA A 71 0.30 9.66 1.43
CA ALA A 71 -0.02 10.58 0.35
C ALA A 71 -0.47 9.88 -0.93
N LEU A 72 -1.34 10.58 -1.68
CA LEU A 72 -1.83 10.16 -2.99
C LEU A 72 -1.47 11.23 -4.02
N PHE A 73 -0.92 10.79 -5.15
CA PHE A 73 -0.52 11.67 -6.23
C PHE A 73 -1.22 11.25 -7.52
N LEU A 74 -1.68 12.24 -8.29
CA LEU A 74 -2.28 12.01 -9.60
C LEU A 74 -1.19 11.71 -10.62
N GLY A 75 -1.50 10.79 -11.54
CA GLY A 75 -0.58 10.39 -12.59
C GLY A 75 0.37 9.27 -12.18
N GLN A 76 1.27 8.96 -13.11
CA GLN A 76 2.26 7.90 -12.96
C GLN A 76 3.57 8.50 -12.45
N GLY A 77 3.78 8.41 -11.13
CA GLY A 77 5.01 8.81 -10.48
C GLY A 77 6.11 7.76 -10.66
N ARG A 78 7.36 8.20 -10.53
CA ARG A 78 8.50 7.30 -10.45
C ARG A 78 8.56 6.73 -9.04
N VAL A 79 8.48 5.42 -8.91
CA VAL A 79 8.65 4.72 -7.63
C VAL A 79 10.11 4.34 -7.50
N GLU A 80 10.76 4.81 -6.44
CA GLU A 80 12.09 4.38 -6.05
C GLU A 80 11.97 3.50 -4.82
N GLN A 81 12.63 2.34 -4.85
CA GLN A 81 12.71 1.44 -3.69
C GLN A 81 14.16 1.43 -3.23
N GLU A 82 14.38 1.97 -2.04
CA GLU A 82 15.69 1.87 -1.39
C GLU A 82 15.72 0.61 -0.54
N ARG A 83 16.73 -0.23 -0.77
CA ARG A 83 16.97 -1.41 0.04
C ARG A 83 18.03 -1.05 1.10
N PRO A 84 17.74 -1.21 2.40
CA PRO A 84 18.67 -0.84 3.47
C PRO A 84 19.79 -1.89 3.59
N GLU A 85 20.79 -1.81 2.70
CA GLU A 85 21.84 -2.83 2.59
C GLU A 85 22.72 -2.92 3.84
N ALA A 86 23.00 -1.79 4.50
CA ALA A 86 23.84 -1.75 5.68
C ALA A 86 23.18 -2.46 6.87
N GLU A 87 21.90 -2.18 7.13
CA GLU A 87 21.10 -2.79 8.19
C GLU A 87 20.88 -4.28 7.92
N LEU A 88 20.65 -4.65 6.65
CA LEU A 88 20.53 -6.06 6.27
C LEU A 88 21.85 -6.82 6.49
N ALA A 89 23.00 -6.20 6.20
CA ALA A 89 24.30 -6.79 6.47
C ALA A 89 24.57 -6.97 7.98
N GLU A 90 24.12 -6.02 8.80
CA GLU A 90 24.20 -6.13 10.26
C GLU A 90 23.34 -7.29 10.80
N ILE A 91 22.13 -7.47 10.29
CA ILE A 91 21.27 -8.61 10.63
C ILE A 91 21.94 -9.93 10.23
N GLU A 92 22.53 -10.00 9.03
CA GLU A 92 23.23 -11.20 8.56
C GLU A 92 24.45 -11.54 9.43
N ARG A 93 25.20 -10.52 9.87
CA ARG A 93 26.29 -10.69 10.84
C ARG A 93 25.78 -11.34 12.13
N TRP A 94 24.70 -10.82 12.73
CA TRP A 94 24.12 -11.42 13.94
C TRP A 94 23.67 -12.86 13.72
N ARG A 95 23.09 -13.19 12.55
CA ARG A 95 22.68 -14.57 12.22
C ARG A 95 23.87 -15.53 12.12
N SER A 96 25.02 -15.05 11.67
CA SER A 96 26.24 -15.86 11.58
C SER A 96 26.91 -16.11 12.94
N GLU A 97 26.75 -15.19 13.89
CA GLU A 97 27.31 -15.28 15.25
C GLU A 97 26.50 -16.22 16.15
N VAL A 98 25.18 -16.32 15.92
CA VAL A 98 24.30 -17.25 16.63
C VAL A 98 24.41 -18.63 15.97
N GLN A 99 25.36 -19.45 16.45
CA GLN A 99 25.38 -20.90 16.16
C GLN A 99 24.02 -21.53 16.53
N PRO A 100 23.52 -22.53 15.77
CA PRO A 100 22.37 -23.31 16.22
C PRO A 100 22.75 -24.00 17.54
N VAL A 101 22.00 -23.72 18.60
CA VAL A 101 22.00 -24.58 19.78
C VAL A 101 21.43 -25.91 19.32
N ALA A 102 22.28 -26.93 19.21
CA ALA A 102 21.90 -28.31 18.91
C ALA A 102 20.96 -28.89 19.97
#